data_AF-A0A963UBQ9-F1
#
_entry.id   AF-A0A963UBQ9-F1
#
_cell.length_a   1.000
_cell.length_b   1.000
_cell.length_c   1.000
_cell.angle_alpha   90.00
_cell.angle_beta   90.00
_cell.angle_gamma   90.00
#
_symmetry.space_group_name_H-M   'P 1'
#
loop_
_entity.id
_entity.type
_entity.pdbx_description
1 polymer ?
#
loop_
_entity_poly.entity_id
_entity_poly.type
_entity_poly.pdbx_seq_one_letter_code
_entity_poly.pdbx_strand_id
1 'polypeptide(L)'
;MPDFRPVGYVIGLLAAIFGATMVVPMLTDLWFGSDHWQAFLQSALITFFTGAVLALACASGVRTRLSTQETFLLATGVWSVLPLFGALPFLIGATEATTVDAI
;
A
#
# COMPACT_ATOMS: atom_id res chain seq x y z
N MET A 1 -11.84 -4.46 24.99
CA MET A 1 -11.04 -5.02 23.88
C MET A 1 -10.35 -3.87 23.18
N PRO A 2 -9.09 -4.01 22.74
CA PRO A 2 -8.40 -2.95 21.99
C PRO A 2 -9.17 -2.63 20.70
N ASP A 3 -9.30 -1.34 20.40
CA ASP A 3 -9.97 -0.85 19.19
C ASP A 3 -8.92 -0.82 18.06
N PHE A 4 -9.05 -1.66 17.04
CA PHE A 4 -8.07 -1.74 15.95
C PHE A 4 -8.31 -0.72 14.84
N ARG A 5 -9.47 -0.05 14.84
CA ARG A 5 -9.85 0.93 13.80
C ARG A 5 -8.85 2.10 13.68
N PRO A 6 -8.33 2.72 14.77
CA PRO A 6 -7.34 3.78 14.63
C PRO A 6 -6.08 3.33 13.87
N VAL A 7 -5.63 2.09 14.11
CA VAL A 7 -4.45 1.52 13.43
C VAL A 7 -4.77 1.22 11.97
N GLY A 8 -5.90 0.56 11.70
CA GLY A 8 -6.37 0.28 10.35
C GLY A 8 -6.55 1.55 9.50
N TYR A 9 -7.02 2.64 10.12
CA TYR A 9 -7.16 3.93 9.46
C TYR A 9 -5.82 4.47 8.93
N VAL A 10 -4.79 4.47 9.78
CA VAL A 10 -3.46 4.97 9.40
C VAL A 10 -2.81 4.06 8.37
N ILE A 11 -2.89 2.73 8.54
CA ILE A 11 -2.39 1.76 7.54
C ILE A 11 -3.08 1.97 6.19
N GLY A 12 -4.40 2.14 6.19
CA GLY A 12 -5.18 2.40 4.97
C GLY A 12 -4.75 3.69 4.27
N LEU A 13 -4.56 4.78 5.02
CA LEU A 13 -4.06 6.05 4.45
C LEU A 13 -2.66 5.90 3.86
N LEU A 14 -1.74 5.24 4.59
CA LEU A 14 -0.38 5.01 4.11
C LEU A 14 -0.37 4.15 2.85
N ALA A 15 -1.18 3.08 2.80
CA ALA A 15 -1.33 2.25 1.61
C ALA A 15 -1.93 3.06 0.45
N ALA A 16 -2.95 3.90 0.70
CA ALA A 16 -3.53 4.74 -0.35
C ALA A 16 -2.49 5.71 -0.94
N ILE A 17 -1.75 6.40 -0.09
CA ILE A 17 -0.66 7.30 -0.50
C ILE A 17 0.41 6.51 -1.27
N PHE A 18 0.81 5.33 -0.77
CA PHE A 18 1.80 4.48 -1.43
C PHE A 18 1.34 4.04 -2.83
N GLY A 19 0.08 3.63 -2.99
CA GLY A 19 -0.51 3.35 -4.29
C GLY A 19 -0.47 4.56 -5.23
N ALA A 20 -0.74 5.77 -4.72
CA ALA A 20 -0.59 6.99 -5.52
C ALA A 20 0.86 7.27 -5.92
N THR A 21 1.86 6.93 -5.08
CA THR A 21 3.28 7.10 -5.45
C THR A 21 3.71 6.22 -6.61
N MET A 22 3.02 5.10 -6.88
CA MET A 22 3.30 4.24 -8.04
C MET A 22 2.99 4.91 -9.39
N VAL A 23 2.28 6.05 -9.39
CA VAL A 23 2.13 6.89 -10.58
C VAL A 23 3.47 7.45 -11.04
N VAL A 24 4.42 7.68 -10.12
CA VAL A 24 5.76 8.19 -10.47
C VAL A 24 6.51 7.21 -11.39
N PRO A 25 6.75 5.93 -11.02
CA PRO A 25 7.39 4.98 -11.92
C PRO A 25 6.57 4.70 -13.19
N MET A 26 5.23 4.71 -13.12
CA MET A 26 4.38 4.61 -14.31
C MET A 26 4.68 5.74 -15.32
N LEU A 27 4.78 6.99 -14.84
CA LEU A 27 5.10 8.14 -15.69
C LEU A 27 6.52 8.06 -16.24
N THR A 28 7.49 7.54 -15.46
CA THR A 28 8.85 7.33 -15.98
C THR A 28 8.85 6.29 -17.09
N ASP A 29 8.13 5.18 -16.93
CA ASP A 29 8.03 4.14 -17.95
C ASP A 29 7.42 4.67 -19.26
N LEU A 30 6.35 5.47 -19.17
CA LEU A 30 5.76 6.15 -20.32
C LEU A 30 6.73 7.13 -21.00
N TRP A 31 7.55 7.84 -20.22
CA TRP A 31 8.54 8.79 -20.76
C TRP A 31 9.66 8.08 -21.54
N PHE A 32 10.09 6.91 -21.06
CA PHE A 32 11.11 6.09 -21.71
C PHE A 32 10.55 5.12 -22.76
N GLY A 33 9.23 5.07 -22.95
CA GLY A 33 8.58 4.19 -23.91
C GLY A 33 8.67 2.70 -23.54
N SER A 34 8.76 2.37 -22.25
CA SER A 34 8.72 0.98 -21.78
C SER A 34 7.27 0.50 -21.68
N ASP A 35 7.03 -0.79 -21.96
CA ASP A 35 5.68 -1.38 -21.88
C ASP A 35 5.28 -1.76 -20.44
N HIS A 36 6.14 -1.53 -19.44
CA HIS A 36 5.93 -1.94 -18.05
C HIS A 36 4.99 -1.00 -17.26
N TRP A 37 4.63 0.15 -17.83
CA TRP A 37 3.73 1.12 -17.18
C TRP A 37 2.39 0.51 -16.75
N GLN A 38 1.90 -0.52 -17.46
CA GLN A 38 0.65 -1.21 -17.16
C GLN A 38 0.69 -1.90 -15.79
N ALA A 39 1.84 -2.51 -15.44
CA ALA A 39 2.02 -3.17 -14.15
C ALA A 39 1.96 -2.15 -13.00
N PHE A 40 2.59 -0.99 -13.18
CA PHE A 40 2.50 0.10 -12.20
C PHE A 40 1.09 0.68 -12.10
N LEU A 41 0.38 0.87 -13.21
CA LEU A 41 -1.00 1.35 -13.18
C LEU A 41 -1.93 0.40 -12.43
N GLN A 42 -1.87 -0.90 -12.74
CA GLN A 42 -2.69 -1.91 -12.06
C GLN A 42 -2.37 -1.97 -10.56
N SER A 43 -1.08 -1.98 -10.23
CA SER A 43 -0.61 -1.98 -8.83
C SER A 43 -1.04 -0.73 -8.08
N ALA A 44 -0.97 0.44 -8.72
CA ALA A 44 -1.41 1.71 -8.17
C ALA A 44 -2.90 1.68 -7.83
N LEU A 45 -3.75 1.23 -8.77
CA LEU A 45 -5.19 1.15 -8.55
C LEU A 45 -5.54 0.17 -7.44
N ILE A 46 -4.99 -1.05 -7.46
CA ILE A 46 -5.24 -2.07 -6.44
C ILE A 46 -4.85 -1.54 -5.06
N THR A 47 -3.64 -1.01 -4.93
CA THR A 47 -3.10 -0.51 -3.66
C THR A 47 -3.86 0.71 -3.17
N PHE A 48 -4.13 1.67 -4.05
CA PHE A 48 -4.85 2.90 -3.72
C PHE A 48 -6.26 2.61 -3.22
N PHE A 49 -7.04 1.85 -3.98
CA PHE A 49 -8.43 1.55 -3.61
C PHE A 49 -8.51 0.66 -2.38
N THR A 50 -7.63 -0.33 -2.24
CA THR A 50 -7.61 -1.16 -1.03
C THR A 50 -7.29 -0.33 0.21
N GLY A 51 -6.27 0.53 0.13
CA GLY A 51 -5.92 1.45 1.21
C GLY A 51 -7.04 2.44 1.53
N ALA A 52 -7.64 3.05 0.50
CA ALA A 52 -8.72 4.02 0.66
C ALA A 52 -9.97 3.39 1.29
N VAL A 53 -10.38 2.20 0.84
CA VAL A 53 -11.51 1.45 1.43
C VAL A 53 -11.22 1.10 2.89
N LEU A 54 -10.01 0.62 3.20
CA LEU A 54 -9.62 0.32 4.58
C LEU A 54 -9.66 1.56 5.47
N ALA A 55 -9.13 2.69 4.98
CA ALA A 55 -9.17 3.96 5.68
C ALA A 55 -10.61 4.40 5.94
N LEU A 56 -11.48 4.38 4.92
CA LEU A 56 -12.88 4.77 5.06
C LEU A 56 -13.64 3.85 6.02
N ALA A 57 -13.42 2.54 5.96
CA ALA A 57 -14.04 1.58 6.88
C ALA A 57 -13.62 1.83 8.34
N CYS A 58 -12.40 2.32 8.56
CA CYS A 58 -11.84 2.60 9.88
C CYS A 58 -12.00 4.06 10.34
N ALA A 59 -12.55 4.95 9.51
CA ALA A 59 -12.59 6.40 9.77
C ALA A 59 -13.35 6.78 11.06
N SER A 60 -14.33 5.97 11.47
CA SER A 60 -15.07 6.17 12.73
C SER A 60 -14.23 5.93 14.01
N GLY A 61 -13.05 5.34 13.87
CA GLY A 61 -12.13 5.04 14.97
C GLY A 61 -11.06 6.11 15.22
N VAL A 62 -11.02 7.21 14.47
CA VAL A 62 -9.96 8.22 14.58
C VAL A 62 -9.95 8.89 15.95
N ARG A 63 -8.78 8.94 16.59
CA ARG A 63 -8.53 9.59 17.88
C ARG A 63 -7.21 10.35 17.83
N THR A 64 -7.07 11.37 18.67
CA THR A 64 -5.91 12.28 18.69
C THR A 64 -4.60 11.61 19.12
N ARG A 65 -4.67 10.47 19.81
CA ARG A 65 -3.50 9.75 20.32
C ARG A 65 -3.72 8.25 20.20
N LEU A 66 -2.72 7.56 19.64
CA LEU A 66 -2.61 6.11 19.71
C LEU A 66 -2.03 5.73 21.08
N SER A 67 -2.53 4.64 21.64
CA SER A 67 -1.91 3.98 22.77
C SER A 67 -0.56 3.35 22.37
N THR A 68 0.24 2.96 23.36
CA THR A 68 1.53 2.30 23.12
C THR A 68 1.35 1.02 22.31
N GLN A 69 0.35 0.19 22.64
CA GLN A 69 0.07 -1.07 21.94
C GLN A 69 -0.34 -0.83 20.48
N GLU A 70 -1.19 0.15 20.21
CA GLU A 70 -1.62 0.52 18.86
C GLU A 70 -0.45 1.06 18.03
N THR A 71 0.47 1.82 18.64
CA THR A 71 1.67 2.32 17.95
C THR A 71 2.62 1.18 17.53
N PHE A 72 2.83 0.19 18.41
CA PHE A 72 3.61 -1.00 18.06
C PHE A 72 2.94 -1.82 16.96
N LEU A 73 1.62 -2.00 17.04
CA LEU A 73 0.85 -2.68 16.01
C LEU A 73 0.89 -1.94 14.68
N LEU A 74 0.80 -0.61 14.71
CA LEU A 74 0.91 0.24 13.53
C LEU A 74 2.25 0.04 12.84
N ALA A 75 3.36 0.14 13.57
CA ALA A 75 4.69 -0.03 12.99
C ALA A 75 4.84 -1.41 12.32
N THR A 76 4.49 -2.47 13.05
CA THR A 76 4.57 -3.85 12.53
C THR A 76 3.66 -4.06 11.33
N GLY A 77 2.43 -3.53 11.39
CA GLY A 77 1.44 -3.62 10.33
C GLY A 77 1.89 -2.89 9.06
N VAL A 78 2.45 -1.69 9.18
CA VAL A 78 2.99 -0.92 8.03
C VAL A 78 4.12 -1.69 7.35
N TRP A 79 5.07 -2.21 8.13
CA TRP A 79 6.19 -3.00 7.60
C TRP A 79 5.77 -4.36 7.02
N SER A 80 4.56 -4.84 7.33
CA SER A 80 4.02 -6.05 6.71
C SER A 80 3.21 -5.71 5.46
N VAL A 81 2.35 -4.69 5.52
CA VAL A 81 1.37 -4.37 4.48
C VAL A 81 2.01 -3.66 3.29
N LEU A 82 2.91 -2.69 3.52
CA LEU A 82 3.50 -1.93 2.41
C LEU A 82 4.38 -2.77 1.48
N PRO A 83 5.27 -3.67 1.97
CA PRO A 83 6.03 -4.55 1.08
C PRO A 83 5.14 -5.48 0.27
N LEU A 84 4.07 -6.02 0.85
CA LEU A 84 3.11 -6.86 0.12
C LEU A 84 2.48 -6.14 -1.07
N PHE A 85 2.11 -4.86 -0.91
CA PHE A 85 1.65 -4.06 -2.04
C PHE A 85 2.79 -3.64 -2.97
N GLY A 86 3.98 -3.40 -2.44
CA GLY A 86 5.19 -3.05 -3.20
C GLY A 86 5.66 -4.18 -4.13
N ALA A 87 5.33 -5.43 -3.80
CA ALA A 87 5.58 -6.61 -4.62
C ALA A 87 4.71 -6.68 -5.88
N LEU A 88 3.53 -6.03 -5.89
CA LEU A 88 2.58 -6.12 -7.00
C LEU A 88 3.17 -5.79 -8.38
N PRO A 89 3.92 -4.68 -8.60
CA PRO A 89 4.47 -4.40 -9.91
C PRO A 89 5.45 -5.47 -10.39
N PHE A 90 6.16 -6.15 -9.48
CA PHE A 90 7.05 -7.26 -9.82
C PHE A 90 6.29 -8.53 -10.17
N LEU A 91 5.22 -8.85 -9.42
CA LEU A 91 4.38 -10.02 -9.64
C LEU A 91 3.52 -9.92 -10.89
N ILE A 92 3.03 -8.71 -11.20
CA ILE A 92 2.18 -8.44 -12.36
C ILE A 92 3.04 -8.17 -13.61
N GLY A 93 4.19 -7.51 -13.44
CA GLY A 93 5.13 -7.25 -14.51
C GLY A 93 5.84 -8.52 -14.99
N ALA A 94 6.26 -8.53 -16.25
CA ALA A 94 7.06 -9.62 -16.84
C ALA A 94 8.54 -9.55 -16.38
N THR A 95 8.76 -9.54 -15.06
CA THR A 95 10.09 -9.41 -14.45
C THR A 95 10.80 -10.75 -14.22
N GLU A 96 10.14 -11.88 -14.51
CA GLU A 96 10.60 -13.24 -14.19
C GLU A 96 10.88 -13.45 -12.68
N ALA A 97 10.40 -12.55 -11.82
CA ALA A 97 10.58 -12.63 -10.38
C ALA A 97 9.72 -13.75 -9.78
N THR A 98 10.31 -14.57 -8.91
CA THR A 98 9.51 -15.49 -8.10
C THR A 98 8.79 -14.72 -7.00
N THR A 99 7.78 -15.32 -6.37
CA THR A 99 7.05 -14.68 -5.26
C THR A 99 7.95 -14.28 -4.10
N VAL A 100 9.04 -15.01 -3.88
CA VAL A 100 10.01 -14.70 -2.82
C VAL A 100 10.92 -13.54 -3.21
N ASP A 101 11.23 -13.37 -4.51
CA ASP A 101 12.06 -12.26 -4.98
C ASP A 101 11.31 -10.92 -4.95
N ALA A 102 9.97 -10.97 -5.03
CA ALA A 102 9.12 -9.79 -5.08
C ALA A 102 8.75 -9.20 -3.70
N ILE A 103 8.75 -10.02 -2.63
CA ILE A 103 8.31 -9.65 -1.26
C ILE A 103 9.52 -9.33 -0.38
#